data_AF-A0A7J9HGC8-F1
#
_entry.id   AF-A0A7J9HGC8-F1
#
_cell.length_a   1.000
_cell.length_b   1.000
_cell.length_c   1.000
_cell.angle_alpha   90.00
_cell.angle_beta   90.00
_cell.angle_gamma   90.00
#
_symmetry.space_group_name_H-M   'P 1'
#
loop_
_entity.id
_entity.type
_entity.pdbx_description
1 polymer ?
#
loop_
_entity_poly.entity_id
_entity_poly.type
_entity_poly.pdbx_seq_one_letter_code
_entity_poly.pdbx_strand_id
1 'polypeptide(L)'
;MEWSQPQVQGDLVSPRAGHAGISIDEMWYIVGGGDNNNGCPETLALNMSKLVWSTLTTLKERHPLASEGLSICSAIIDGGKYLVAFGGYNGKYNNEVFVMKLKPRDLSHPKIFQSPAAAAAAASVTAAYALAKSEKLDFPQIIDLNFNGVENNVPKKDINLEINAIKEEKVVLESSIDEARAENSRLREKIDELKGNHTELSKELQSVQSQLISERSRCFKLEAQIAELQKMLESLESIENEVQILRRQKSALEQEMEVSSTQQQGSGGVWRWIAGGT
;
A
#
# COMPACT_ATOMS: atom_id res chain seq x y z
N MET A 1 -10.05 7.45 -4.84
CA MET A 1 -8.64 7.38 -5.26
C MET A 1 -8.26 8.78 -5.69
N GLU A 2 -7.26 9.39 -5.06
CA GLU A 2 -6.75 10.72 -5.38
C GLU A 2 -5.22 10.71 -5.46
N TRP A 3 -4.66 11.60 -6.26
CA TRP A 3 -3.22 11.80 -6.35
C TRP A 3 -2.76 12.78 -5.25
N SER A 4 -1.60 12.51 -4.64
CA SER A 4 -0.98 13.40 -3.66
C SER A 4 0.52 13.51 -3.89
N GLN A 5 1.12 14.62 -3.43
CA GLN A 5 2.56 14.85 -3.46
C GLN A 5 3.08 14.88 -2.01
N PRO A 6 3.61 13.76 -1.49
CA PRO A 6 4.08 13.70 -0.11
C PRO A 6 5.40 14.47 0.06
N GLN A 7 5.62 15.01 1.25
CA GLN A 7 6.92 15.54 1.63
C GLN A 7 7.90 14.38 1.85
N VAL A 8 9.02 14.40 1.12
CA VAL A 8 10.09 13.41 1.23
C VAL A 8 11.29 13.99 1.98
N GLN A 9 12.08 13.12 2.59
CA GLN A 9 13.29 13.46 3.34
C GLN A 9 14.46 12.57 2.88
N GLY A 10 15.66 12.80 3.41
CA GLY A 10 16.84 11.97 3.14
C GLY A 10 17.71 12.54 2.02
N ASP A 11 18.35 11.65 1.26
CA ASP A 11 19.31 12.03 0.22
C ASP A 11 18.64 12.82 -0.92
N LEU A 12 19.38 13.76 -1.50
CA LEU A 12 18.95 14.49 -2.68
C LEU A 12 18.94 13.56 -3.89
N VAL A 13 17.77 13.42 -4.52
CA VAL A 13 17.57 12.59 -5.72
C VAL A 13 17.48 13.49 -6.94
N SER A 14 18.31 13.22 -7.95
CA SER A 14 18.24 13.91 -9.23
C SER A 14 17.00 13.50 -10.04
N PRO A 15 16.35 14.46 -10.75
CA PRO A 15 15.33 14.15 -11.73
C PRO A 15 15.87 13.16 -12.78
N ARG A 16 15.08 12.15 -13.14
CA ARG A 16 15.50 11.12 -14.09
C ARG A 16 14.34 10.49 -14.85
N ALA A 17 14.57 10.08 -16.09
CA ALA A 17 13.63 9.32 -16.93
C ALA A 17 14.22 7.97 -17.35
N GLY A 18 13.38 7.04 -17.82
CA GLY A 18 13.83 5.72 -18.28
C GLY A 18 14.44 4.83 -17.20
N HIS A 19 14.24 5.14 -15.93
CA HIS A 19 14.73 4.33 -14.81
C HIS A 19 13.90 3.06 -14.65
N ALA A 20 14.48 2.05 -14.01
CA ALA A 20 13.77 0.84 -13.61
C ALA A 20 13.43 0.90 -12.12
N GLY A 21 12.22 0.46 -11.75
CA GLY A 21 11.73 0.53 -10.37
C GLY A 21 11.08 -0.77 -9.90
N ILE A 22 11.30 -1.16 -8.65
CA ILE A 22 10.65 -2.34 -8.03
C ILE A 22 10.41 -2.12 -6.54
N SER A 23 9.24 -2.50 -6.04
CA SER A 23 8.94 -2.53 -4.62
C SER A 23 9.25 -3.89 -4.02
N ILE A 24 10.01 -3.89 -2.93
CA ILE A 24 10.26 -5.09 -2.12
C ILE A 24 10.08 -4.69 -0.66
N ASP A 25 9.12 -5.32 0.01
CA ASP A 25 8.66 -4.93 1.35
C ASP A 25 8.24 -3.43 1.39
N GLU A 26 8.75 -2.67 2.35
CA GLU A 26 8.48 -1.23 2.51
C GLU A 26 9.39 -0.32 1.66
N MET A 27 10.22 -0.89 0.81
CA MET A 27 11.24 -0.16 0.06
C MET A 27 10.90 -0.15 -1.43
N TRP A 28 10.97 1.02 -2.06
CA TRP A 28 10.92 1.16 -3.51
C TRP A 28 12.33 1.44 -4.02
N TYR A 29 12.87 0.52 -4.80
CA TYR A 29 14.22 0.59 -5.36
C TYR A 29 14.16 1.15 -6.77
N ILE A 30 15.08 2.07 -7.09
CA ILE A 30 15.23 2.68 -8.41
C ILE A 30 16.65 2.49 -8.90
N VAL A 31 16.80 2.00 -10.13
CA VAL A 31 18.10 1.76 -10.78
C VAL A 31 18.16 2.47 -12.13
N GLY A 32 19.28 3.16 -12.37
CA GLY A 32 19.58 3.81 -13.64
C GLY A 32 18.67 4.98 -13.95
N GLY A 33 18.32 5.11 -15.24
CA GLY A 33 17.70 6.27 -15.84
C GLY A 33 18.72 7.30 -16.32
N GLY A 34 18.24 8.41 -16.88
CA GLY A 34 19.04 9.52 -17.36
C GLY A 34 18.48 10.87 -16.93
N ASP A 35 19.38 11.84 -16.71
CA ASP A 35 19.07 13.20 -16.22
C ASP A 35 19.14 14.29 -17.31
N ASN A 36 18.97 13.88 -18.58
CA ASN A 36 19.22 14.63 -19.82
C ASN A 36 20.69 14.88 -20.17
N ASN A 37 21.64 14.69 -19.26
CA ASN A 37 23.07 14.87 -19.53
C ASN A 37 23.82 13.53 -19.53
N ASN A 38 23.56 12.70 -18.52
CA ASN A 38 24.22 11.43 -18.30
C ASN A 38 23.24 10.38 -17.79
N GLY A 39 23.64 9.11 -17.92
CA GLY A 39 22.99 8.04 -17.18
C GLY A 39 23.25 8.19 -15.68
N CYS A 40 22.23 7.98 -14.86
CA CYS A 40 22.32 8.11 -13.41
C CYS A 40 23.01 6.89 -12.80
N PRO A 41 24.18 7.05 -12.15
CA PRO A 41 24.96 5.92 -11.62
C PRO A 41 24.47 5.42 -10.25
N GLU A 42 23.57 6.15 -9.59
CA GLU A 42 23.07 5.79 -8.27
C GLU A 42 21.97 4.74 -8.34
N THR A 43 22.04 3.77 -7.43
CA THR A 43 20.88 2.96 -7.06
C THR A 43 20.25 3.56 -5.81
N LEU A 44 18.98 3.94 -5.93
CA LEU A 44 18.24 4.64 -4.89
C LEU A 44 17.23 3.70 -4.25
N ALA A 45 16.86 4.00 -3.00
CA ALA A 45 15.75 3.37 -2.33
C ALA A 45 14.94 4.37 -1.51
N LEU A 46 13.63 4.42 -1.75
CA LEU A 46 12.66 5.14 -0.93
C LEU A 46 12.07 4.19 0.09
N ASN A 47 12.20 4.51 1.38
CA ASN A 47 11.36 3.86 2.37
C ASN A 47 9.95 4.46 2.28
N MET A 48 8.98 3.70 1.79
CA MET A 48 7.63 4.19 1.53
C MET A 48 6.84 4.47 2.82
N SER A 49 7.17 3.80 3.93
CA SER A 49 6.52 4.06 5.24
C SER A 49 6.95 5.39 5.88
N LYS A 50 8.19 5.81 5.67
CA LYS A 50 8.80 7.01 6.27
C LYS A 50 8.99 8.15 5.28
N LEU A 51 8.83 7.88 3.99
CA LEU A 51 9.08 8.80 2.88
C LEU A 51 10.52 9.35 2.89
N VAL A 52 11.49 8.48 3.21
CA VAL A 52 12.92 8.82 3.30
C VAL A 52 13.69 8.15 2.17
N TRP A 53 14.36 8.96 1.35
CA TRP A 53 15.28 8.54 0.31
C TRP A 53 16.64 8.14 0.89
N SER A 54 17.26 7.15 0.25
CA SER A 54 18.60 6.69 0.56
C SER A 54 19.31 6.22 -0.71
N THR A 55 20.56 6.62 -0.87
CA THR A 55 21.46 6.16 -1.92
C THR A 55 22.13 4.88 -1.43
N LEU A 56 21.81 3.76 -2.06
CA LEU A 56 22.35 2.45 -1.64
C LEU A 56 23.77 2.23 -2.13
N THR A 57 24.05 2.66 -3.36
CA THR A 57 25.36 2.57 -3.98
C THR A 57 25.45 3.57 -5.13
N THR A 58 26.65 4.05 -5.38
CA THR A 58 27.00 4.87 -6.54
C THR A 58 28.02 4.12 -7.37
N LEU A 59 27.69 3.86 -8.62
CA LEU A 59 28.56 3.13 -9.54
C LEU A 59 29.60 4.07 -10.15
N LYS A 60 30.64 3.49 -10.74
CA LYS A 60 31.65 4.26 -11.48
C LYS A 60 31.01 4.91 -12.72
N GLU A 61 31.64 5.98 -13.22
CA GLU A 61 31.21 6.62 -14.46
C GLU A 61 31.14 5.62 -15.63
N ARG A 62 30.12 5.80 -16.49
CA ARG A 62 29.82 4.94 -17.66
C ARG A 62 29.53 3.47 -17.34
N HIS A 63 29.10 3.15 -16.11
CA HIS A 63 28.65 1.80 -15.80
C HIS A 63 27.42 1.42 -16.65
N PRO A 64 27.27 0.16 -17.11
CA PRO A 64 26.10 -0.28 -17.88
C PRO A 64 24.74 -0.16 -17.15
N LEU A 65 24.76 0.03 -15.84
CA LEU A 65 23.55 0.27 -15.02
C LEU A 65 23.17 1.75 -14.95
N ALA A 66 24.09 2.65 -15.34
CA ALA A 66 23.79 4.04 -15.57
C ALA A 66 23.20 4.18 -16.98
N SER A 67 22.05 3.56 -17.19
CA SER A 67 21.39 3.41 -18.49
C SER A 67 19.90 3.68 -18.38
N GLU A 68 19.32 4.18 -19.46
CA GLU A 68 17.87 4.28 -19.64
C GLU A 68 17.31 2.96 -20.17
N GLY A 69 16.04 2.66 -19.86
CA GLY A 69 15.34 1.48 -20.37
C GLY A 69 15.80 0.15 -19.77
N LEU A 70 16.35 0.18 -18.54
CA LEU A 70 16.67 -1.04 -17.80
C LEU A 70 15.41 -1.79 -17.40
N SER A 71 15.54 -3.11 -17.24
CA SER A 71 14.55 -3.95 -16.56
C SER A 71 15.15 -4.49 -15.27
N ILE A 72 14.37 -4.46 -14.19
CA ILE A 72 14.77 -5.04 -12.91
C ILE A 72 13.71 -5.99 -12.38
N CYS A 73 14.15 -7.06 -11.72
CA CYS A 73 13.30 -7.99 -10.99
C CYS A 73 13.92 -8.38 -9.66
N SER A 74 13.13 -9.01 -8.79
CA SER A 74 13.59 -9.57 -7.54
C SER A 74 13.75 -11.08 -7.65
N ALA A 75 14.76 -11.62 -6.97
CA ALA A 75 14.99 -13.05 -6.84
C ALA A 75 15.29 -13.42 -5.39
N ILE A 76 14.87 -14.60 -4.97
CA ILE A 76 15.23 -15.18 -3.67
C ILE A 76 16.17 -16.34 -3.93
N ILE A 77 17.39 -16.24 -3.41
CA ILE A 77 18.45 -17.26 -3.57
C ILE A 77 19.00 -17.54 -2.17
N ASP A 78 18.96 -18.80 -1.73
CA ASP A 78 19.42 -19.24 -0.40
C ASP A 78 18.86 -18.39 0.76
N GLY A 79 17.58 -18.00 0.67
CA GLY A 79 16.89 -17.17 1.66
C GLY A 79 17.28 -15.68 1.64
N GLY A 80 18.24 -15.27 0.80
CA GLY A 80 18.59 -13.87 0.56
C GLY A 80 17.72 -13.25 -0.54
N LYS A 81 17.39 -11.95 -0.41
CA LYS A 81 16.72 -11.17 -1.46
C LYS A 81 17.76 -10.50 -2.36
N TYR A 82 17.55 -10.57 -3.66
CA TYR A 82 18.44 -10.02 -4.68
C TYR A 82 17.66 -9.17 -5.66
N LEU A 83 18.27 -8.07 -6.10
CA LEU A 83 17.85 -7.33 -7.29
C LEU A 83 18.65 -7.81 -8.48
N VAL A 84 17.96 -8.13 -9.56
CA VAL A 84 18.56 -8.53 -10.83
C VAL A 84 18.20 -7.48 -11.87
N ALA A 85 19.20 -6.96 -12.57
CA ALA A 85 19.05 -5.96 -13.61
C ALA A 85 19.56 -6.48 -14.96
N PHE A 86 18.87 -6.12 -16.03
CA PHE A 86 19.20 -6.52 -17.39
C PHE A 86 18.81 -5.43 -18.40
N GLY A 87 19.56 -5.35 -19.49
CA GLY A 87 19.25 -4.49 -20.63
C GLY A 87 19.79 -3.07 -20.47
N GLY A 88 19.04 -2.12 -21.00
CA GLY A 88 19.37 -0.70 -20.94
C GLY A 88 20.22 -0.20 -22.12
N TYR A 89 20.22 1.12 -22.26
CA TYR A 89 20.96 1.87 -23.27
C TYR A 89 21.64 3.10 -22.66
N ASN A 90 22.96 3.20 -22.85
CA ASN A 90 23.78 4.37 -22.49
C ASN A 90 24.71 4.79 -23.64
N GLY A 91 24.20 4.72 -24.88
CA GLY A 91 24.99 4.84 -26.11
C GLY A 91 25.36 3.49 -26.73
N LYS A 92 25.16 2.40 -25.98
CA LYS A 92 25.23 1.02 -26.47
C LYS A 92 24.19 0.18 -25.74
N TYR A 93 23.55 -0.76 -26.44
CA TYR A 93 22.72 -1.77 -25.80
C TYR A 93 23.58 -2.70 -24.94
N ASN A 94 23.11 -2.99 -23.73
CA ASN A 94 23.77 -3.92 -22.83
C ASN A 94 22.95 -5.21 -22.68
N ASN A 95 23.64 -6.35 -22.64
CA ASN A 95 23.06 -7.69 -22.46
C ASN A 95 23.67 -8.43 -21.25
N GLU A 96 24.40 -7.70 -20.40
CA GLU A 96 24.94 -8.24 -19.16
C GLU A 96 23.86 -8.27 -18.08
N VAL A 97 23.99 -9.23 -17.18
CA VAL A 97 23.09 -9.37 -16.02
C VAL A 97 23.84 -8.91 -14.79
N PHE A 98 23.25 -7.95 -14.08
CA PHE A 98 23.81 -7.45 -12.82
C PHE A 98 22.95 -7.91 -11.66
N VAL A 99 23.60 -8.30 -10.56
CA VAL A 99 22.90 -8.80 -9.37
C VAL A 99 23.39 -8.04 -8.14
N MET A 100 22.47 -7.51 -7.36
CA MET A 100 22.74 -6.85 -6.08
C MET A 100 22.04 -7.59 -4.95
N LYS A 101 22.82 -8.13 -4.01
CA LYS A 101 22.27 -8.70 -2.77
C LYS A 101 21.73 -7.59 -1.87
N LEU A 102 20.47 -7.68 -1.51
CA LEU A 102 19.87 -6.77 -0.53
C LEU A 102 20.27 -7.22 0.88
N LYS A 103 20.74 -6.29 1.70
CA LYS A 103 21.03 -6.58 3.10
C LYS A 103 19.73 -6.96 3.80
N PRO A 104 19.69 -8.09 4.54
CA PRO A 104 18.58 -8.39 5.43
C PRO A 104 18.38 -7.19 6.35
N ARG A 105 17.19 -6.60 6.33
CA ARG A 105 16.83 -5.62 7.33
C ARG A 105 16.45 -6.43 8.56
N ASP A 106 17.16 -6.24 9.66
CA ASP A 106 16.76 -6.82 10.95
C ASP A 106 15.39 -6.26 11.32
N LEU A 107 14.34 -6.99 10.95
CA LEU A 107 12.98 -6.76 11.42
C LEU A 107 12.85 -7.11 12.92
N SER A 108 13.89 -7.73 13.50
CA SER A 108 13.91 -8.24 14.88
C SER A 108 14.28 -7.21 15.94
N HIS A 109 14.59 -5.96 15.58
CA HIS A 109 14.71 -4.89 16.58
C HIS A 109 14.07 -3.61 16.05
N PRO A 110 12.90 -3.18 16.55
CA PRO A 110 12.53 -1.78 16.41
C PRO A 110 13.72 -0.98 16.96
N LYS A 111 14.25 -0.05 16.15
CA LYS A 111 15.37 0.86 16.49
C LYS A 111 15.00 1.86 17.61
N ILE A 112 14.30 1.40 18.64
CA ILE A 112 14.03 2.10 19.89
C ILE A 112 15.30 2.09 20.78
N PHE A 113 16.28 1.21 20.50
CA PHE A 113 17.48 1.04 21.33
C PHE A 113 18.77 1.68 20.80
N GLN A 114 18.71 2.65 19.87
CA GLN A 114 19.91 3.38 19.43
C GLN A 114 19.76 4.90 19.42
N SER A 115 18.81 5.47 20.19
CA SER A 115 18.89 6.91 20.47
C SER A 115 19.86 7.14 21.63
N PRO A 116 20.70 8.20 21.58
CA PRO A 116 21.51 8.63 22.72
C PRO A 116 20.67 8.81 24.00
N ALA A 117 19.41 9.23 23.85
CA ALA A 117 18.45 9.36 24.93
C ALA A 117 18.07 8.01 25.56
N ALA A 118 17.86 6.96 24.75
CA ALA A 118 17.56 5.62 25.25
C ALA A 118 18.79 4.98 25.93
N ALA A 119 20.00 5.23 25.43
CA ALA A 119 21.24 4.79 26.06
C ALA A 119 21.46 5.49 27.42
N ALA A 120 21.20 6.80 27.50
CA ALA A 120 21.25 7.57 28.75
C ALA A 120 20.19 7.09 29.77
N ALA A 121 18.99 6.74 29.31
CA ALA A 121 17.94 6.17 30.16
C ALA A 121 18.32 4.77 30.69
N ALA A 122 18.90 3.91 29.87
CA ALA A 122 19.37 2.59 30.30
C ALA A 122 20.55 2.69 31.29
N ALA A 123 21.49 3.61 31.05
CA ALA A 123 22.62 3.87 31.95
C ALA A 123 22.16 4.42 33.31
N SER A 124 21.19 5.33 33.33
CA SER A 124 20.65 5.90 34.56
C SER A 124 19.84 4.90 35.38
N VAL A 125 19.07 4.01 34.74
CA VAL A 125 18.40 2.89 35.43
C VAL A 125 19.44 1.91 36.01
N THR A 126 20.50 1.61 35.27
CA THR A 126 21.59 0.73 35.75
C THR A 126 22.34 1.33 36.94
N ALA A 127 22.61 2.65 36.91
CA ALA A 127 23.23 3.37 38.01
C ALA A 127 22.31 3.44 39.25
N ALA A 128 21.02 3.70 39.06
CA ALA A 128 20.05 3.70 40.16
C ALA A 128 19.89 2.32 40.79
N TYR A 129 19.93 1.25 39.99
CA TYR A 129 19.87 -0.13 40.48
C TYR A 129 21.16 -0.53 41.22
N ALA A 130 22.33 -0.06 40.79
CA ALA A 130 23.60 -0.27 41.48
C ALA A 130 23.66 0.48 42.83
N LEU A 131 23.14 1.71 42.89
CA LEU A 131 22.99 2.48 44.13
C LEU A 131 21.97 1.86 45.09
N ALA A 132 20.87 1.31 44.59
CA ALA A 132 19.87 0.64 45.41
C ALA A 132 20.36 -0.70 45.99
N LYS A 133 21.43 -1.28 45.42
CA LYS A 133 22.02 -2.56 45.83
C LYS A 133 23.28 -2.42 46.69
N SER A 134 23.76 -1.21 46.97
CA SER A 134 24.83 -1.01 47.95
C SER A 134 24.25 -1.06 49.36
N GLU A 135 24.47 -2.19 50.05
CA GLU A 135 24.25 -2.33 51.48
C GLU A 135 24.92 -1.21 52.27
N LYS A 136 24.29 -0.82 53.38
CA LYS A 136 24.77 0.12 54.39
C LYS A 136 26.26 -0.07 54.66
N LEU A 137 27.07 0.91 54.29
CA LEU A 137 28.39 1.13 54.88
C LEU A 137 28.28 2.31 55.84
N ASP A 138 28.42 2.00 57.13
CA ASP A 138 28.55 2.98 58.20
C ASP A 138 29.81 3.83 57.97
N PHE A 139 29.65 5.15 57.89
CA PHE A 139 30.77 6.08 57.82
C PHE A 139 31.36 6.29 59.23
N PRO A 140 32.66 6.07 59.45
CA PRO A 140 33.32 6.51 60.67
C PRO A 140 33.40 8.04 60.70
N GLN A 141 33.17 8.58 61.89
CA GLN A 141 33.26 10.00 62.22
C GLN A 141 34.60 10.62 61.79
N ILE A 142 34.50 11.83 61.25
CA ILE A 142 35.60 12.70 60.83
C ILE A 142 36.54 12.92 62.03
N ILE A 143 37.80 12.48 61.87
CA ILE A 143 38.90 12.89 62.73
C ILE A 143 39.45 14.19 62.16
N ASP A 144 39.34 15.27 62.94
CA ASP A 144 39.98 16.55 62.68
C ASP A 144 41.49 16.39 62.50
N LEU A 145 41.97 16.63 61.28
CA LEU A 145 43.40 16.82 61.01
C LEU A 145 43.59 18.27 60.53
N ASN A 146 44.03 19.10 61.48
CA ASN A 146 44.61 20.41 61.23
C ASN A 146 45.72 20.30 60.18
N PHE A 147 45.50 20.87 59.00
CA PHE A 147 46.54 21.26 58.07
C PHE A 147 46.65 22.79 58.07
N ASN A 148 47.56 23.29 58.91
CA ASN A 148 48.16 24.61 58.72
C ASN A 148 49.06 24.54 57.49
N GLY A 149 48.86 25.45 56.54
CA GLY A 149 49.91 25.81 55.59
C GLY A 149 49.43 26.13 54.18
N VAL A 150 49.66 27.39 53.82
CA VAL A 150 49.79 27.95 52.47
C VAL A 150 48.51 28.47 51.85
N GLU A 151 48.35 29.78 52.03
CA GLU A 151 47.60 30.68 51.16
C GLU A 151 47.88 30.37 49.68
N ASN A 152 46.82 30.04 48.94
CA ASN A 152 46.74 30.34 47.52
C ASN A 152 45.30 30.79 47.24
N ASN A 153 45.13 32.09 47.09
CA ASN A 153 43.88 32.75 46.74
C ASN A 153 43.43 32.32 45.34
N VAL A 154 42.58 31.30 45.25
CA VAL A 154 41.75 31.04 44.06
C VAL A 154 40.43 31.82 44.23
N PRO A 155 39.92 32.54 43.21
CA PRO A 155 38.81 33.46 43.40
C PRO A 155 37.51 32.68 43.68
N LYS A 156 37.01 32.70 44.92
CA LYS A 156 35.68 32.18 45.30
C LYS A 156 34.50 32.81 44.54
N LYS A 157 34.76 33.86 43.75
CA LYS A 157 33.75 34.61 42.99
C LYS A 157 33.35 33.90 41.69
N ASP A 158 34.26 33.16 41.06
CA ASP A 158 34.01 32.51 39.76
C ASP A 158 33.15 31.24 39.91
N ILE A 159 33.41 30.43 40.94
CA ILE A 159 32.66 29.19 41.20
C ILE A 159 31.18 29.47 41.52
N ASN A 160 30.87 30.55 42.25
CA ASN A 160 29.49 30.91 42.57
C ASN A 160 28.71 31.40 41.32
N LEU A 161 29.38 32.03 40.37
CA LEU A 161 28.77 32.44 39.11
C LEU A 161 28.44 31.22 38.24
N GLU A 162 29.36 30.25 38.16
CA GLU A 162 29.14 28.99 37.44
C GLU A 162 28.01 28.16 38.07
N ILE A 163 27.93 28.07 39.40
CA ILE A 163 26.83 27.38 40.10
C ILE A 163 25.47 28.01 39.79
N ASN A 164 25.39 29.34 39.75
CA ASN A 164 24.15 30.04 39.42
C ASN A 164 23.76 29.82 37.96
N ALA A 165 24.71 29.87 37.03
CA ALA A 165 24.47 29.57 35.61
C ALA A 165 23.96 28.13 35.41
N ILE A 166 24.59 27.15 36.07
CA ILE A 166 24.14 25.74 36.03
C ILE A 166 22.73 25.59 36.62
N LYS A 167 22.39 26.34 37.66
CA LYS A 167 21.06 26.32 38.28
C LYS A 167 19.98 26.90 37.35
N GLU A 168 20.31 27.96 36.62
CA GLU A 168 19.42 28.54 35.59
C GLU A 168 19.23 27.57 34.41
N GLU A 169 20.31 26.97 33.91
CA GLU A 169 20.24 25.93 32.87
C GLU A 169 19.39 24.73 33.32
N LYS A 170 19.53 24.30 34.58
CA LYS A 170 18.70 23.23 35.15
C LYS A 170 17.21 23.56 35.08
N VAL A 171 16.81 24.79 35.44
CA VAL A 171 15.40 25.21 35.40
C VAL A 171 14.87 25.23 33.97
N VAL A 172 15.68 25.69 33.01
CA VAL A 172 15.31 25.67 31.57
C VAL A 172 15.14 24.23 31.07
N LEU A 173 16.05 23.33 31.43
CA LEU A 173 15.95 21.91 31.08
C LEU A 173 14.73 21.24 31.72
N GLU A 174 14.40 21.56 32.98
CA GLU A 174 13.20 21.08 33.65
C GLU A 174 11.92 21.53 32.93
N SER A 175 11.84 22.81 32.52
CA SER A 175 10.73 23.32 31.70
C SER A 175 10.62 22.59 30.36
N SER A 176 11.74 22.37 29.68
CA SER A 176 11.77 21.65 28.39
C SER A 176 11.32 20.19 28.52
N ILE A 177 11.68 19.53 29.64
CA ILE A 177 11.21 18.17 29.94
C ILE A 177 9.70 18.14 30.13
N ASP A 178 9.13 19.11 30.83
CA ASP A 178 7.68 19.17 31.07
C ASP A 178 6.89 19.49 29.80
N GLU A 179 7.42 20.35 28.91
CA GLU A 179 6.86 20.57 27.57
C GLU A 179 6.89 19.29 26.73
N ALA A 180 8.02 18.58 26.70
CA ALA A 180 8.16 17.32 25.99
C ALA A 180 7.22 16.22 26.54
N ARG A 181 6.97 16.22 27.86
CA ARG A 181 5.98 15.32 28.48
C ARG A 181 4.56 15.66 28.05
N ALA A 182 4.19 16.94 28.03
CA ALA A 182 2.88 17.39 27.57
C ALA A 182 2.64 17.03 26.10
N GLU A 183 3.65 17.20 25.24
CA GLU A 183 3.57 16.82 23.83
C GLU A 183 3.43 15.29 23.66
N ASN A 184 4.18 14.49 24.42
CA ASN A 184 4.03 13.04 24.42
C ASN A 184 2.63 12.58 24.83
N SER A 185 2.03 13.21 25.84
CA SER A 185 0.63 12.93 26.24
C SER A 185 -0.33 13.26 25.10
N ARG A 186 -0.17 14.41 24.45
CA ARG A 186 -1.00 14.81 23.29
C ARG A 186 -0.85 13.85 22.10
N LEU A 187 0.36 13.38 21.82
CA LEU A 187 0.59 12.42 20.75
C LEU A 187 -0.03 11.06 21.06
N ARG A 188 -0.01 10.61 22.32
CA ARG A 188 -0.69 9.38 22.75
C ARG A 188 -2.20 9.47 22.53
N GLU A 189 -2.82 10.58 22.90
CA GLU A 189 -4.25 10.82 22.65
C GLU A 189 -4.59 10.74 21.16
N LYS A 190 -3.80 11.40 20.29
CA LYS A 190 -3.98 11.31 18.83
C LYS A 190 -3.82 9.88 18.30
N ILE A 191 -2.89 9.12 18.84
CA ILE A 191 -2.70 7.71 18.46
C ILE A 191 -3.93 6.89 18.83
N ASP A 192 -4.50 7.12 20.02
CA ASP A 192 -5.68 6.38 20.46
C ASP A 192 -6.94 6.78 19.69
N GLU A 193 -7.09 8.06 19.34
CA GLU A 193 -8.12 8.55 18.42
C GLU A 193 -7.99 7.89 17.02
N LEU A 194 -6.79 7.90 16.44
CA LEU A 194 -6.53 7.29 15.13
C LEU A 194 -6.78 5.78 15.13
N LYS A 195 -6.45 5.08 16.22
CA LYS A 195 -6.78 3.66 16.39
C LYS A 195 -8.29 3.47 16.43
N GLY A 196 -9.02 4.30 17.18
CA GLY A 196 -10.49 4.29 17.24
C GLY A 196 -11.09 4.40 15.83
N ASN A 197 -10.70 5.45 15.10
CA ASN A 197 -11.15 5.69 13.73
C ASN A 197 -10.80 4.53 12.78
N HIS A 198 -9.61 3.95 12.91
CA HIS A 198 -9.22 2.78 12.12
C HIS A 198 -10.14 1.58 12.39
N THR A 199 -10.50 1.33 13.65
CA THR A 199 -11.44 0.24 13.98
C THR A 199 -12.84 0.47 13.44
N GLU A 200 -13.33 1.71 13.43
CA GLU A 200 -14.62 2.08 12.87
C GLU A 200 -14.64 1.90 11.35
N LEU A 201 -13.64 2.46 10.66
CA LEU A 201 -13.50 2.32 9.21
C LEU A 201 -13.34 0.86 8.76
N SER A 202 -12.64 0.04 9.57
CA SER A 202 -12.54 -1.40 9.31
C SER A 202 -13.89 -2.11 9.40
N LYS A 203 -14.78 -1.71 10.31
CA LYS A 203 -16.14 -2.26 10.42
C LYS A 203 -17.00 -1.82 9.24
N GLU A 204 -16.91 -0.56 8.82
CA GLU A 204 -17.62 -0.07 7.64
C GLU A 204 -17.18 -0.80 6.38
N LEU A 205 -15.87 -1.01 6.20
CA LEU A 205 -15.33 -1.76 5.07
C LEU A 205 -15.90 -3.19 5.02
N GLN A 206 -15.94 -3.88 6.16
CA GLN A 206 -16.51 -5.22 6.26
C GLN A 206 -18.02 -5.24 5.94
N SER A 207 -18.75 -4.21 6.38
CA SER A 207 -20.17 -4.03 6.06
C SER A 207 -20.38 -3.84 4.56
N VAL A 208 -19.62 -2.95 3.91
CA VAL A 208 -19.69 -2.70 2.46
C VAL A 208 -19.30 -3.94 1.67
N GLN A 209 -18.28 -4.69 2.08
CA GLN A 209 -17.93 -5.97 1.45
C GLN A 209 -19.07 -6.98 1.51
N SER A 210 -19.76 -7.06 2.65
CA SER A 210 -20.92 -7.95 2.83
C SER A 210 -22.09 -7.53 1.91
N GLN A 211 -22.36 -6.22 1.82
CA GLN A 211 -23.36 -5.67 0.89
C GLN A 211 -23.00 -5.93 -0.58
N LEU A 212 -21.72 -5.79 -0.94
CA LEU A 212 -21.25 -6.06 -2.30
C LEU A 212 -21.44 -7.52 -2.70
N ILE A 213 -21.20 -8.46 -1.79
CA ILE A 213 -21.46 -9.90 -2.04
C ILE A 213 -22.96 -10.13 -2.27
N SER A 214 -23.83 -9.51 -1.47
CA SER A 214 -25.29 -9.58 -1.65
C SER A 214 -25.71 -9.02 -3.02
N GLU A 215 -25.22 -7.84 -3.41
CA GLU A 215 -25.56 -7.25 -4.71
C GLU A 215 -25.02 -8.07 -5.88
N ARG A 216 -23.82 -8.65 -5.78
CA ARG A 216 -23.30 -9.57 -6.81
C ARG A 216 -24.21 -10.78 -6.99
N SER A 217 -24.73 -11.35 -5.90
CA SER A 217 -25.70 -12.45 -5.98
C SER A 217 -27.03 -12.02 -6.60
N ARG A 218 -27.49 -10.79 -6.32
CA ARG A 218 -28.70 -10.21 -6.91
C ARG A 218 -28.54 -9.97 -8.40
N CYS A 219 -27.41 -9.41 -8.84
CA CYS A 219 -27.09 -9.22 -10.26
C CYS A 219 -27.06 -10.56 -11.00
N PHE A 220 -26.39 -11.58 -10.44
CA PHE A 220 -26.38 -12.91 -11.05
C PHE A 220 -27.79 -13.49 -11.24
N LYS A 221 -28.69 -13.31 -10.26
CA LYS A 221 -30.08 -13.75 -10.37
C LYS A 221 -30.84 -12.99 -11.46
N LEU A 222 -30.63 -11.68 -11.59
CA LEU A 222 -31.25 -10.88 -12.64
C LEU A 222 -30.72 -11.25 -14.02
N GLU A 223 -29.42 -11.50 -14.16
CA GLU A 223 -28.81 -11.98 -15.41
C GLU A 223 -29.41 -13.33 -15.85
N ALA A 224 -29.62 -14.25 -14.91
CA ALA A 224 -30.30 -15.53 -15.20
C ALA A 224 -31.75 -15.32 -15.68
N GLN A 225 -32.50 -14.41 -15.05
CA GLN A 225 -33.87 -14.07 -15.47
C GLN A 225 -33.91 -13.42 -16.85
N ILE A 226 -32.94 -12.55 -17.16
CA ILE A 226 -32.81 -11.93 -18.49
C ILE A 226 -32.56 -13.00 -19.54
N ALA A 227 -31.67 -13.96 -19.29
CA ALA A 227 -31.39 -15.06 -20.22
C ALA A 227 -32.62 -15.95 -20.46
N GLU A 228 -33.41 -16.21 -19.42
CA GLU A 228 -34.67 -16.96 -19.54
C GLU A 228 -35.72 -16.21 -20.36
N LEU A 229 -35.88 -14.91 -20.12
CA LEU A 229 -36.78 -14.05 -20.91
C LEU A 229 -36.35 -13.97 -22.38
N GLN A 230 -35.05 -13.87 -22.66
CA GLN A 230 -34.51 -13.88 -24.02
C GLN A 230 -34.84 -15.20 -24.74
N LYS A 231 -34.66 -16.34 -24.06
CA LYS A 231 -35.02 -17.65 -24.61
C LYS A 231 -36.53 -17.77 -24.90
N MET A 232 -37.38 -17.25 -24.03
CA MET A 232 -38.83 -17.24 -24.28
C MET A 232 -39.19 -16.36 -25.48
N LEU A 233 -38.52 -15.22 -25.65
CA LEU A 233 -38.73 -14.33 -26.78
C LEU A 233 -38.38 -15.02 -28.11
N GLU A 234 -37.23 -15.70 -28.18
CA GLU A 234 -36.83 -16.48 -29.36
C GLU A 234 -37.87 -17.57 -29.69
N SER A 235 -38.43 -18.25 -28.68
CA SER A 235 -39.46 -19.25 -28.90
C SER A 235 -40.78 -18.67 -29.42
N LEU A 236 -41.14 -17.46 -28.98
CA LEU A 236 -42.34 -16.76 -29.46
C LEU A 236 -42.22 -16.35 -30.93
N GLU A 237 -41.05 -15.88 -31.35
CA GLU A 237 -40.77 -15.54 -32.76
C GLU A 237 -40.93 -16.77 -33.67
N SER A 238 -40.47 -17.95 -33.21
CA SER A 238 -40.68 -19.21 -33.93
C SER A 238 -42.16 -19.56 -34.10
N ILE A 239 -42.94 -19.43 -33.02
CA ILE A 239 -44.39 -19.71 -33.05
C ILE A 239 -45.11 -18.71 -33.97
N GLU A 240 -44.72 -17.44 -33.94
CA GLU A 240 -45.29 -16.41 -34.82
C GLU A 240 -45.07 -16.74 -36.30
N ASN A 241 -43.88 -17.20 -36.66
CA ASN A 241 -43.57 -17.65 -38.02
C ASN A 241 -44.45 -18.85 -38.44
N GLU A 242 -44.62 -19.84 -37.58
CA GLU A 242 -45.52 -20.98 -37.84
C GLU A 242 -46.98 -20.53 -38.03
N VAL A 243 -47.48 -19.63 -37.18
CA VAL A 243 -48.84 -19.08 -37.29
C VAL A 243 -49.02 -18.32 -38.61
N GLN A 244 -48.02 -17.56 -39.06
CA GLN A 244 -48.08 -16.87 -40.35
C GLN A 244 -48.15 -17.86 -41.53
N ILE A 245 -47.38 -18.96 -41.47
CA ILE A 245 -47.42 -20.01 -42.49
C ILE A 245 -48.81 -20.65 -42.53
N LEU A 246 -49.36 -21.04 -41.37
CA LEU A 246 -50.69 -21.64 -41.27
C LEU A 246 -51.79 -20.69 -41.78
N ARG A 247 -51.69 -19.38 -41.50
CA ARG A 247 -52.62 -18.37 -42.04
C ARG A 247 -52.58 -18.31 -43.57
N ARG A 248 -51.38 -18.39 -44.18
CA ARG A 248 -51.24 -18.42 -45.64
C ARG A 248 -51.83 -19.69 -46.24
N GLN A 249 -51.57 -20.85 -45.64
CA GLN A 249 -52.13 -22.13 -46.08
C GLN A 249 -53.66 -22.14 -45.99
N LYS A 250 -54.22 -21.64 -44.90
CA LYS A 250 -55.68 -21.50 -44.72
C LYS A 250 -56.29 -20.63 -45.82
N SER A 251 -55.70 -19.47 -46.10
CA SER A 251 -56.18 -18.56 -47.15
C SER A 251 -56.14 -19.21 -48.55
N ALA A 252 -55.07 -19.94 -48.86
CA ALA A 252 -54.96 -20.67 -50.13
C ALA A 252 -56.04 -21.76 -50.27
N LEU A 253 -56.27 -22.54 -49.20
CA LEU A 253 -57.34 -23.56 -49.15
C LEU A 253 -58.74 -22.93 -49.31
N GLU A 254 -59.01 -21.81 -48.65
CA GLU A 254 -60.28 -21.08 -48.78
C GLU A 254 -60.50 -20.61 -50.23
N GLN A 255 -59.47 -20.08 -50.88
CA GLN A 255 -59.54 -19.71 -52.31
C GLN A 255 -59.76 -20.91 -53.22
N GLU A 256 -59.04 -22.02 -53.03
CA GLU A 256 -59.26 -23.25 -53.80
C GLU A 256 -60.69 -23.78 -53.64
N MET A 257 -61.24 -23.70 -52.43
CA MET A 257 -62.61 -24.13 -52.14
C MET A 257 -63.65 -23.21 -52.82
N GLU A 258 -63.44 -21.89 -52.84
CA GLU A 258 -64.27 -20.94 -53.61
C GLU A 258 -64.20 -21.19 -55.12
N VAL A 259 -63.02 -21.48 -55.68
CA VAL A 259 -62.87 -21.80 -57.10
C VAL A 259 -63.54 -23.14 -57.43
N SER A 260 -63.41 -24.16 -56.56
CA SER A 260 -64.05 -25.46 -56.78
C SER A 260 -65.60 -25.40 -56.70
N SER A 261 -66.15 -24.58 -55.80
CA SER A 261 -67.60 -24.40 -55.65
C SER A 261 -68.21 -23.61 -56.80
N THR A 262 -67.50 -22.62 -57.36
CA THR A 262 -67.91 -21.91 -58.57
C THR A 262 -67.81 -22.78 -59.83
N GLN A 263 -66.84 -23.70 -59.87
CA GLN A 263 -66.70 -24.66 -60.98
C GLN A 263 -67.76 -25.79 -60.93
N GLN A 264 -68.22 -26.19 -59.74
CA GLN A 264 -69.34 -27.13 -59.59
C GLN A 264 -70.71 -26.54 -59.97
N GLN A 265 -70.91 -25.21 -59.91
CA GLN A 265 -72.14 -24.58 -60.42
C GLN A 265 -72.23 -24.56 -61.96
N GLY A 266 -71.13 -24.83 -62.68
CA GLY A 266 -71.11 -24.96 -64.15
C GLY A 266 -71.47 -26.35 -64.69
N SER A 267 -71.68 -27.36 -63.82
CA SER A 267 -72.03 -28.73 -64.20
C SER A 267 -73.17 -29.23 -63.31
N GLY A 268 -74.41 -29.07 -63.80
CA GLY A 268 -75.61 -29.52 -63.12
C GLY A 268 -75.55 -30.99 -62.72
N GLY A 269 -75.74 -31.27 -61.43
CA GLY A 269 -75.82 -32.61 -60.88
C GLY A 269 -76.43 -32.57 -59.49
N VAL A 270 -77.71 -32.92 -59.41
CA VAL A 270 -78.54 -33.01 -58.20
C VAL A 270 -77.86 -33.89 -57.13
N TRP A 271 -77.46 -33.30 -56.00
CA TRP A 271 -77.11 -34.05 -54.80
C TRP A 271 -78.25 -33.96 -53.78
N ARG A 272 -78.99 -35.06 -53.69
CA ARG A 272 -80.10 -35.30 -52.77
C ARG A 272 -79.53 -35.72 -51.42
N TRP A 273 -79.68 -34.89 -50.39
CA TRP A 273 -79.40 -35.27 -49.00
C TRP A 273 -80.42 -36.32 -48.54
N ILE A 274 -79.94 -37.51 -48.16
CA ILE A 274 -80.74 -38.48 -47.41
C ILE A 274 -80.55 -38.16 -45.94
N ALA A 275 -81.56 -37.53 -45.34
CA ALA A 275 -81.73 -37.50 -43.90
C ALA A 275 -82.19 -38.89 -43.45
N GLY A 276 -81.33 -39.61 -42.73
CA GLY A 276 -81.68 -40.85 -42.05
C GLY A 276 -82.18 -40.52 -40.65
N GLY A 277 -83.49 -40.56 -40.46
CA GLY A 277 -84.09 -40.71 -39.14
C GLY A 277 -84.18 -42.20 -38.79
N THR A 278 -83.66 -42.54 -37.60
CA THR A 278 -84.34 -43.18 -36.45
C THR A 278 -83.29 -43.42 -35.38
#